data_AF-A0A1H9MVU0-F1
#
_entry.id   AF-A0A1H9MVU0-F1
#
_cell.length_a   1.000
_cell.length_b   1.000
_cell.length_c   1.000
_cell.angle_alpha   90.00
_cell.angle_beta   90.00
_cell.angle_gamma   90.00
#
_symmetry.space_group_name_H-M   'P 1'
#
loop_
_entity.id
_entity.type
_entity.pdbx_description
1 polymer ?
#
loop_
_entity_poly.entity_id
_entity_poly.type
_entity_poly.pdbx_seq_one_letter_code
_entity_poly.pdbx_strand_id
1 'polypeptide(L)'
;MSAKDGQFAEIVRFPVGGDLLAAVQLEWDAVEALSAPAPPDLPRPWIPATCTSPGLLHELRAWFGDVVDWLNAQHTWNPDSAIPPCWSRHPHLVHDIAVLADQRRRAEDTTSSTALEHWHRVVLPAFLDRTRASIGQWCAADHQPY
;
A
#
# COMPACT_ATOMS: atom_id res chain seq x y z
N MET A 1 10.06 -31.80 -30.10
CA MET A 1 9.89 -31.47 -28.67
C MET A 1 10.42 -30.06 -28.50
N SER A 2 9.59 -29.03 -28.75
CA SER A 2 10.03 -27.63 -28.65
C SER A 2 10.26 -27.30 -27.19
N ALA A 3 11.45 -26.79 -26.88
CA ALA A 3 11.69 -26.08 -25.64
C ALA A 3 10.63 -24.99 -25.51
N LYS A 4 9.79 -25.06 -24.47
CA LYS A 4 9.03 -23.89 -24.05
C LYS A 4 10.08 -22.89 -23.59
N ASP A 5 10.28 -21.83 -24.37
CA ASP A 5 11.15 -20.72 -24.00
C ASP A 5 10.79 -20.31 -22.57
N GLY A 6 11.75 -20.54 -21.66
CA GLY A 6 11.61 -20.31 -20.23
C GLY A 6 11.67 -18.82 -19.94
N GLN A 7 10.70 -18.06 -20.43
CA GLN A 7 10.57 -16.65 -20.11
C GLN A 7 10.00 -16.53 -18.70
N PHE A 8 10.79 -15.97 -17.78
CA PHE A 8 10.27 -15.56 -16.48
C PHE A 8 9.12 -14.58 -16.67
N ALA A 9 8.11 -14.67 -15.82
CA ALA A 9 7.04 -13.66 -15.79
C ALA A 9 7.67 -12.27 -15.57
N GLU A 10 7.12 -11.25 -16.21
CA GLU A 10 7.54 -9.87 -16.01
C GLU A 10 7.34 -9.49 -14.55
N ILE A 11 8.42 -9.06 -13.89
CA ILE A 11 8.37 -8.59 -12.51
C ILE A 11 7.96 -7.12 -12.54
N VAL A 12 6.69 -6.87 -12.23
CA VAL A 12 6.16 -5.51 -12.12
C VAL A 12 6.68 -4.89 -10.82
N ARG A 13 7.39 -3.76 -10.95
CA ARG A 13 7.93 -3.02 -9.79
C ARG A 13 6.80 -2.46 -8.93
N PHE A 14 7.08 -2.31 -7.65
CA PHE A 14 6.16 -1.62 -6.75
C PHE A 14 5.98 -0.15 -7.22
N PRO A 15 4.75 0.39 -7.21
CA PRO A 15 4.50 1.76 -7.67
C PRO A 15 5.22 2.81 -6.81
N VAL A 16 5.70 3.86 -7.46
CA VAL A 16 6.33 5.01 -6.80
C VAL A 16 5.34 6.18 -6.79
N GLY A 17 5.31 6.93 -5.70
CA GLY A 17 4.50 8.14 -5.58
C GLY A 17 4.97 9.29 -6.47
N GLY A 18 4.17 10.36 -6.53
CA GLY A 18 4.60 11.63 -7.14
C GLY A 18 5.68 12.35 -6.31
N ASP A 19 6.16 13.48 -6.83
CA ASP A 19 7.30 14.20 -6.26
C ASP A 19 7.05 14.73 -4.83
N LEU A 20 5.82 15.20 -4.52
CA LEU A 20 5.50 15.69 -3.17
C LEU A 20 5.48 14.53 -2.16
N LEU A 21 4.89 13.40 -2.55
CA LEU A 21 4.85 12.21 -1.71
C LEU A 21 6.26 11.65 -1.50
N ALA A 22 7.06 11.55 -2.57
CA ALA A 22 8.44 11.10 -2.50
C ALA A 22 9.29 11.99 -1.59
N ALA A 23 9.11 13.32 -1.65
CA ALA A 23 9.81 14.25 -0.77
C ALA A 23 9.47 14.04 0.71
N VAL A 24 8.17 13.87 1.04
CA VAL A 24 7.73 13.61 2.42
C VAL A 24 8.26 12.26 2.93
N GLN A 25 8.26 11.22 2.09
CA GLN A 25 8.79 9.91 2.44
C GLN A 25 10.30 9.97 2.72
N LEU A 26 11.06 10.66 1.85
CA LEU A 26 12.49 10.87 2.02
C LEU A 26 12.81 11.62 3.33
N GLU A 27 12.00 12.63 3.68
CA GLU A 27 12.17 13.37 4.93
C GLU A 27 11.96 12.46 6.15
N TRP A 28 10.95 11.58 6.14
CA TRP A 28 10.75 10.59 7.20
C TRP A 28 11.87 9.56 7.30
N ASP A 29 12.38 9.09 6.17
CA ASP A 29 13.50 8.16 6.13
C ASP A 29 14.76 8.81 6.73
N ALA A 30 14.98 10.10 6.46
CA ALA A 30 16.07 10.87 7.07
C ALA A 30 15.87 11.06 8.58
N VAL A 31 14.65 11.35 9.04
CA VAL A 31 14.33 11.48 10.47
C VAL A 31 14.66 10.17 11.21
N GLU A 32 14.29 9.01 10.65
CA GLU A 32 14.59 7.72 11.24
C GLU A 32 16.09 7.41 11.21
N ALA A 33 16.76 7.59 10.06
CA ALA A 33 18.18 7.30 9.90
C ALA A 33 19.05 8.12 10.87
N LEU A 34 18.66 9.37 11.13
CA LEU A 34 19.33 10.26 12.08
C LEU A 34 18.88 10.06 13.53
N SER A 35 17.88 9.19 13.78
CA SER A 35 17.19 9.08 15.07
C SER A 35 16.75 10.45 15.61
N ALA A 36 16.32 11.33 14.70
CA ALA A 36 15.93 12.69 15.02
C ALA A 36 14.54 12.72 15.69
N PRO A 37 14.22 13.77 16.48
CA PRO A 37 12.86 13.95 16.96
C PRO A 37 11.90 14.14 15.78
N ALA A 38 10.72 13.52 15.87
CA ALA A 38 9.69 13.64 14.84
C ALA A 38 9.23 15.11 14.70
N PRO A 39 9.32 15.71 13.50
CA PRO A 39 8.80 17.05 13.28
C PRO A 39 7.27 17.05 13.47
N PRO A 40 6.70 18.01 14.21
CA PRO A 40 5.27 17.98 14.55
C PRO A 40 4.36 18.14 13.33
N ASP A 41 4.79 18.94 12.36
CA ASP A 41 3.99 19.32 11.19
C ASP A 41 4.29 18.49 9.94
N LEU A 42 5.22 17.53 10.01
CA LEU A 42 5.54 16.66 8.89
C LEU A 42 4.37 15.68 8.66
N PRO A 43 3.72 15.71 7.48
CA PRO A 43 2.62 14.78 7.18
C PRO A 43 3.12 13.34 7.19
N ARG A 44 2.31 12.40 7.69
CA ARG A 44 2.61 10.96 7.73
C ARG A 44 1.79 10.27 6.64
N PRO A 45 2.39 9.83 5.51
CA PRO A 45 1.66 9.15 4.44
C PRO A 45 0.87 7.92 4.88
N TRP A 46 1.38 7.19 5.89
CA TRP A 46 0.71 6.05 6.52
C TRP A 46 -0.43 6.44 7.50
N ILE A 47 -0.63 7.73 7.76
CA ILE A 47 -1.77 8.30 8.48
C ILE A 47 -2.41 9.38 7.60
N PRO A 48 -3.26 9.01 6.62
CA PRO A 48 -3.74 9.93 5.59
C PRO A 48 -4.38 11.23 6.12
N ALA A 49 -5.00 11.18 7.30
CA ALA A 49 -5.59 12.35 7.96
C ALA A 49 -4.58 13.46 8.31
N THR A 50 -3.28 13.15 8.37
CA THR A 50 -2.21 14.13 8.59
C THR A 50 -1.76 14.83 7.32
N CYS A 51 -2.13 14.31 6.15
CA CYS A 51 -1.84 14.94 4.86
C CYS A 51 -2.93 15.96 4.56
N THR A 52 -2.65 17.25 4.78
CA THR A 52 -3.65 18.33 4.63
C THR A 52 -3.48 19.14 3.35
N SER A 53 -2.29 19.12 2.73
CA SER A 53 -2.04 19.76 1.44
C SER A 53 -2.85 19.09 0.32
N PRO A 54 -3.63 19.84 -0.49
CA PRO A 54 -4.40 19.26 -1.59
C PRO A 54 -3.55 18.51 -2.62
N GLY A 55 -2.33 18.99 -2.89
CA GLY A 55 -1.40 18.35 -3.83
C GLY A 55 -0.89 17.01 -3.30
N LEU A 56 -0.41 16.99 -2.05
CA LEU A 56 0.04 15.76 -1.41
C LEU A 56 -1.10 14.73 -1.30
N LEU A 57 -2.30 15.16 -0.94
CA LEU A 57 -3.48 14.30 -0.89
C LEU A 57 -3.85 13.71 -2.26
N HIS A 58 -3.66 14.46 -3.34
CA HIS A 58 -3.90 13.97 -4.69
C HIS A 58 -2.89 12.87 -5.04
N GLU A 59 -1.59 13.12 -4.85
CA GLU A 59 -0.55 12.13 -5.10
C GLU A 59 -0.70 10.88 -4.22
N LEU A 60 -1.03 11.06 -2.94
CA LEU A 60 -1.28 9.95 -2.01
C LEU A 60 -2.42 9.05 -2.49
N ARG A 61 -3.54 9.64 -2.94
CA ARG A 61 -4.67 8.88 -3.47
C ARG A 61 -4.34 8.17 -4.78
N ALA A 62 -3.60 8.82 -5.68
CA ALA A 62 -3.17 8.21 -6.94
C ALA A 62 -2.26 7.01 -6.66
N TRP A 63 -1.26 7.19 -5.80
CA TRP A 63 -0.35 6.13 -5.39
C TRP A 63 -1.07 4.96 -4.72
N PHE A 64 -2.05 5.20 -3.86
CA PHE A 64 -2.87 4.11 -3.30
C PHE A 64 -3.65 3.34 -4.38
N GLY A 65 -4.15 4.03 -5.40
CA GLY A 65 -4.78 3.38 -6.55
C GLY A 65 -3.81 2.43 -7.27
N ASP A 66 -2.62 2.93 -7.61
CA ASP A 66 -1.59 2.13 -8.26
C ASP A 66 -1.15 0.94 -7.40
N VAL A 67 -1.02 1.13 -6.08
CA VAL A 67 -0.68 0.06 -5.14
C VAL A 67 -1.78 -1.00 -5.08
N VAL A 68 -3.06 -0.61 -5.07
CA VAL A 68 -4.18 -1.56 -5.10
C VAL A 68 -4.18 -2.36 -6.39
N ASP A 69 -3.97 -1.69 -7.53
CA ASP A 69 -3.90 -2.35 -8.84
C ASP A 69 -2.72 -3.32 -8.91
N TRP A 70 -1.56 -2.91 -8.39
CA TRP A 70 -0.38 -3.76 -8.26
C TRP A 70 -0.65 -4.97 -7.34
N LEU A 71 -1.24 -4.76 -6.16
CA LEU A 71 -1.57 -5.84 -5.23
C LEU A 71 -2.54 -6.85 -5.85
N ASN A 72 -3.58 -6.36 -6.52
CA ASN A 72 -4.55 -7.21 -7.20
C ASN A 72 -3.87 -8.01 -8.33
N ALA A 73 -3.03 -7.38 -9.13
CA ALA A 73 -2.31 -8.05 -10.22
C ALA A 73 -1.28 -9.08 -9.72
N GLN A 74 -0.56 -8.80 -8.64
CA GLN A 74 0.55 -9.64 -8.16
C GLN A 74 0.13 -10.71 -7.14
N HIS A 75 -0.92 -10.45 -6.35
CA HIS A 75 -1.24 -11.25 -5.18
C HIS A 75 -2.67 -11.80 -5.15
N THR A 76 -3.52 -11.47 -6.12
CA THR A 76 -4.90 -11.98 -6.15
C THR A 76 -5.13 -12.81 -7.41
N TRP A 77 -5.39 -14.10 -7.19
CA TRP A 77 -5.60 -15.09 -8.26
C TRP A 77 -7.08 -15.45 -8.41
N ASN A 78 -7.87 -15.17 -7.36
CA ASN A 78 -9.32 -15.30 -7.34
C ASN A 78 -9.95 -13.90 -7.29
N PRO A 79 -10.82 -13.52 -8.23
CA PRO A 79 -11.55 -12.25 -8.21
C PRO A 79 -12.30 -11.98 -6.90
N ASP A 80 -12.83 -13.02 -6.24
CA ASP A 80 -13.53 -12.90 -4.96
C ASP A 80 -12.61 -12.54 -3.78
N SER A 81 -11.29 -12.59 -4.02
CA SER A 81 -10.25 -12.24 -3.06
C SER A 81 -9.53 -10.93 -3.40
N ALA A 82 -9.96 -10.23 -4.44
CA ALA A 82 -9.40 -8.94 -4.84
C ALA A 82 -9.87 -7.82 -3.91
N ILE A 83 -9.02 -6.81 -3.75
CA ILE A 83 -9.42 -5.54 -3.14
C ILE A 83 -10.46 -4.89 -4.08
N PRO A 84 -11.65 -4.53 -3.60
CA PRO A 84 -12.77 -4.16 -4.45
C PRO A 84 -12.58 -2.75 -5.03
N PRO A 85 -13.15 -2.43 -6.20
CA PRO A 85 -13.06 -1.10 -6.80
C PRO A 85 -13.61 0.04 -5.90
N CYS A 86 -14.48 -0.28 -4.95
CA CYS A 86 -15.02 0.67 -3.98
C CYS A 86 -14.12 0.92 -2.77
N TRP A 87 -12.90 0.35 -2.70
CA TRP A 87 -12.00 0.44 -1.53
C TRP A 87 -11.83 1.86 -0.98
N SER A 88 -11.76 2.87 -1.85
CA SER A 88 -11.58 4.27 -1.49
C SER A 88 -12.76 4.87 -0.72
N ARG A 89 -13.93 4.22 -0.76
CA ARG A 89 -15.13 4.58 -0.01
C ARG A 89 -15.19 3.95 1.37
N HIS A 90 -14.24 3.08 1.72
CA HIS A 90 -14.18 2.38 2.99
C HIS A 90 -13.00 2.93 3.82
N PRO A 91 -13.25 3.82 4.82
CA PRO A 91 -12.18 4.47 5.56
C PRO A 91 -11.16 3.50 6.18
N HIS A 92 -11.63 2.37 6.72
CA HIS A 92 -10.77 1.34 7.29
C HIS A 92 -9.84 0.71 6.23
N LEU A 93 -10.31 0.49 5.00
CA LEU A 93 -9.44 0.00 3.92
C LEU A 93 -8.42 1.06 3.51
N VAL A 94 -8.80 2.34 3.45
CA VAL A 94 -7.85 3.42 3.15
C VAL A 94 -6.73 3.47 4.20
N HIS A 95 -7.07 3.33 5.49
CA HIS A 95 -6.07 3.27 6.56
C HIS A 95 -5.15 2.05 6.45
N ASP A 96 -5.72 0.87 6.21
CA ASP A 96 -4.94 -0.36 6.08
C ASP A 96 -4.02 -0.32 4.84
N ILE A 97 -4.52 0.16 3.70
CA ILE A 97 -3.73 0.35 2.47
C ILE A 97 -2.59 1.34 2.70
N ALA A 98 -2.83 2.43 3.42
CA ALA A 98 -1.79 3.42 3.71
C ALA A 98 -0.60 2.82 4.47
N VAL A 99 -0.86 2.02 5.50
CA VAL A 99 0.19 1.33 6.27
C VAL A 99 0.85 0.24 5.44
N LEU A 100 0.06 -0.57 4.72
CA LEU A 100 0.57 -1.65 3.88
C LEU A 100 1.53 -1.14 2.79
N ALA A 101 1.16 -0.05 2.12
CA ALA A 101 1.93 0.58 1.06
C ALA A 101 3.25 1.16 1.60
N ASP A 102 3.20 1.88 2.72
CA ASP A 102 4.41 2.42 3.36
C ASP A 102 5.36 1.32 3.83
N GLN A 103 4.86 0.27 4.48
CA GLN A 103 5.68 -0.86 4.90
C GLN A 103 6.32 -1.59 3.71
N ARG A 104 5.59 -1.75 2.59
CA ARG A 104 6.12 -2.38 1.38
C ARG A 104 7.26 -1.57 0.77
N ARG A 105 7.09 -0.25 0.68
CA ARG A 105 8.10 0.70 0.20
C ARG A 105 9.35 0.63 1.07
N ARG A 106 9.19 0.82 2.39
CA ARG A 106 10.32 0.80 3.34
C ARG A 106 11.07 -0.52 3.32
N ALA A 107 10.38 -1.64 3.09
CA ALA A 107 11.02 -2.93 2.93
C ALA A 107 11.93 -3.01 1.69
N GLU A 108 11.64 -2.28 0.59
CA GLU A 108 12.54 -2.20 -0.59
C GLU A 108 13.82 -1.43 -0.29
N ASP A 109 13.74 -0.45 0.61
CA ASP A 109 14.85 0.42 0.97
C ASP A 109 15.79 -0.23 2.01
N THR A 110 15.38 -1.36 2.61
CA THR A 110 16.22 -2.09 3.56
C THR A 110 17.35 -2.88 2.89
N THR A 111 18.49 -2.98 3.57
CA THR A 111 19.67 -3.71 3.06
C THR A 111 19.60 -5.23 3.20
N SER A 112 18.53 -5.76 3.82
CA SER A 112 18.35 -7.20 4.03
C SER A 112 16.95 -7.64 3.59
N SER A 113 16.79 -8.94 3.30
CA SER A 113 15.50 -9.49 2.92
C SER A 113 14.50 -9.60 4.07
N THR A 114 14.90 -9.35 5.32
CA THR A 114 14.07 -9.60 6.51
C THR A 114 12.78 -8.79 6.51
N ALA A 115 12.85 -7.51 6.17
CA ALA A 115 11.66 -6.64 6.15
C ALA A 115 10.67 -7.10 5.07
N LEU A 116 11.18 -7.46 3.89
CA LEU A 116 10.37 -7.95 2.78
C LEU A 116 9.78 -9.34 3.08
N GLU A 117 10.55 -10.24 3.68
CA GLU A 117 10.07 -11.54 4.13
C GLU A 117 8.92 -11.38 5.15
N HIS A 118 9.09 -10.50 6.14
CA HIS A 118 8.05 -10.20 7.12
C HIS A 118 6.80 -9.63 6.45
N TRP A 119 6.97 -8.71 5.50
CA TRP A 119 5.84 -8.16 4.75
C TRP A 119 5.07 -9.25 3.99
N HIS A 120 5.78 -10.14 3.30
CA HIS A 120 5.20 -11.26 2.53
C HIS A 120 4.52 -12.30 3.43
N ARG A 121 5.11 -12.62 4.58
CA ARG A 121 4.68 -13.74 5.44
C ARG A 121 3.62 -13.33 6.47
N VAL A 122 3.62 -12.07 6.90
CA VAL A 122 2.82 -11.60 8.02
C VAL A 122 1.88 -10.48 7.60
N VAL A 123 2.42 -9.38 7.07
CA VAL A 123 1.64 -8.15 6.86
C VAL A 123 0.60 -8.34 5.76
N LEU A 124 1.03 -8.73 4.56
CA LEU A 124 0.15 -8.87 3.40
C LEU A 124 -0.95 -9.94 3.63
N PRO A 125 -0.64 -11.17 4.10
CA PRO A 125 -1.68 -12.17 4.36
C PRO A 125 -2.70 -11.69 5.39
N ALA A 126 -2.26 -11.08 6.49
CA ALA A 126 -3.16 -10.57 7.52
C ALA A 126 -4.07 -9.45 7.02
N PHE A 127 -3.58 -8.57 6.14
CA PHE A 127 -4.41 -7.58 5.45
C PHE A 127 -5.47 -8.26 4.58
N LEU A 128 -5.05 -9.14 3.65
CA LEU A 128 -5.96 -9.80 2.72
C LEU A 128 -7.06 -10.60 3.43
N ASP A 129 -6.73 -11.28 4.53
CA ASP A 129 -7.70 -12.05 5.30
C ASP A 129 -8.74 -11.16 5.99
N ARG A 130 -8.33 -10.02 6.57
CA ARG A 130 -9.28 -9.04 7.12
C ARG A 130 -10.15 -8.44 6.04
N THR A 131 -9.55 -8.04 4.92
CA THR A 131 -10.26 -7.47 3.77
C THR A 131 -11.33 -8.44 3.27
N ARG A 132 -11.00 -9.72 3.07
CA ARG A 132 -11.98 -10.77 2.71
C ARG A 132 -13.10 -10.94 3.73
N ALA A 133 -12.76 -10.97 5.03
CA ALA A 133 -13.75 -11.15 6.08
C ALA A 133 -14.74 -9.97 6.17
N SER A 134 -14.29 -8.76 5.85
CA SER A 134 -15.11 -7.55 5.92
C SER A 134 -15.93 -7.32 4.64
N ILE A 135 -15.35 -7.42 3.44
CA ILE A 135 -15.99 -6.97 2.18
C ILE A 135 -17.39 -7.56 1.97
N GLY A 136 -17.58 -8.85 2.25
CA GLY A 136 -18.88 -9.52 2.06
C GLY A 136 -20.00 -8.95 2.93
N GLN A 137 -19.69 -8.38 4.09
CA GLN A 137 -20.68 -7.81 5.02
C GLN A 137 -20.98 -6.34 4.71
N TRP A 138 -19.96 -5.55 4.33
CA TRP A 138 -20.09 -4.09 4.17
C TRP A 138 -20.47 -3.64 2.75
N CYS A 139 -20.10 -4.39 1.72
CA CYS A 139 -20.46 -4.04 0.34
C CYS A 139 -21.92 -4.38 0.00
N ALA A 140 -22.48 -5.43 0.62
CA ALA A 140 -23.88 -5.84 0.40
C ALA A 140 -24.90 -4.91 1.10
N ALA A 141 -24.47 -4.15 2.10
CA ALA A 141 -25.33 -3.34 2.96
C ALA A 141 -25.57 -1.90 2.47
N ASP A 142 -25.39 -1.62 1.17
CA ASP A 142 -25.48 -0.27 0.57
C ASP A 142 -24.53 0.71 1.27
N HIS A 143 -23.25 0.74 0.86
CA HIS A 143 -22.15 1.58 1.37
C HIS A 143 -22.58 2.58 2.47
N GLN A 144 -22.80 2.06 3.68
CA GLN A 144 -23.37 2.88 4.74
C GLN A 144 -22.31 3.90 5.16
N PRO A 145 -22.67 5.19 5.30
CA PRO A 145 -21.69 6.23 5.63
C PRO A 145 -21.18 6.18 7.09
N TYR A 146 -21.45 5.12 7.87
CA TYR A 146 -20.85 4.91 9.18
C TYR A 146 -20.84 3.43 9.59
#